data_AF-A0A938GTE8-F1
#
_entry.id   AF-A0A938GTE8-F1
#
_cell.length_a   1.000
_cell.length_b   1.000
_cell.length_c   1.000
_cell.angle_alpha   90.00
_cell.angle_beta   90.00
_cell.angle_gamma   90.00
#
_symmetry.space_group_name_H-M   'P 1'
#
loop_
_entity.id
_entity.type
_entity.pdbx_description
1 polymer ?
#
loop_
_entity_poly.entity_id
_entity_poly.type
_entity_poly.pdbx_seq_one_letter_code
_entity_poly.pdbx_strand_id
1 'polypeptide(L)' 'TAEEGDWSCVDLAPLKPLKSPLSLETLKADAVLKEMPLIKQTRLSVTPLTPLQFERILALSQTKL' A
#
# COMPACT_ATOMS: atom_id res chain seq x y z
N THR A 1 16.07 14.04 -11.13
CA THR A 1 15.27 14.51 -9.96
C THR A 1 14.76 15.88 -10.34
N ALA A 2 13.51 16.24 -10.07
CA ALA A 2 13.07 17.59 -10.44
C ALA A 2 13.68 18.60 -9.47
N GLU A 3 14.36 19.60 -10.03
CA GLU A 3 15.20 20.56 -9.30
C GLU A 3 14.39 21.74 -8.75
N GLU A 4 13.16 21.91 -9.24
CA GLU A 4 12.25 23.01 -8.89
C GLU A 4 10.82 22.48 -8.73
N GLY A 5 10.10 22.95 -7.69
CA GLY A 5 8.71 22.58 -7.42
C GLY A 5 8.33 22.63 -5.94
N ASP A 6 7.02 22.60 -5.67
CA ASP A 6 6.43 22.50 -4.33
C ASP A 6 6.53 21.04 -3.85
N TRP A 7 7.67 20.70 -3.27
CA TRP A 7 7.93 19.37 -2.71
C TRP A 7 7.51 19.34 -1.25
N SER A 8 6.53 18.52 -0.94
CA SER A 8 6.13 18.22 0.44
C SER A 8 6.70 16.87 0.87
N CYS A 9 7.20 16.82 2.10
CA CYS A 9 7.73 15.61 2.74
C CYS A 9 7.04 15.41 4.09
N VAL A 10 6.90 14.16 4.51
CA VAL A 10 6.30 13.80 5.80
C VAL A 10 7.21 12.84 6.55
N ASP A 11 7.33 13.04 7.86
CA ASP A 11 8.04 12.13 8.75
C ASP A 11 7.15 10.94 9.14
N LEU A 12 7.71 9.74 9.07
CA LEU A 12 7.02 8.49 9.42
C LEU A 12 7.82 7.75 10.50
N ALA A 13 7.11 7.22 11.50
CA ALA A 13 7.68 6.32 12.49
C ALA A 13 7.27 4.87 12.20
N PRO A 14 8.17 3.89 12.35
CA PRO A 14 7.82 2.48 12.18
C PRO A 14 6.82 2.04 13.25
N LEU A 15 5.69 1.49 12.84
CA LEU A 15 4.67 0.97 13.76
C LEU A 15 4.86 -0.53 14.02
N LYS A 16 4.75 -1.36 12.96
CA LYS A 16 4.84 -2.82 13.07
C LYS A 16 5.25 -3.45 11.73
N PRO A 17 6.16 -4.44 11.73
CA PRO A 17 6.43 -5.23 10.53
C PRO A 17 5.26 -6.17 10.21
N LEU A 18 5.02 -6.39 8.92
CA LEU A 18 4.11 -7.46 8.48
C LEU A 18 4.74 -8.83 8.77
N LYS A 19 3.95 -9.80 9.24
CA LYS A 19 4.46 -11.15 9.52
C LYS A 19 4.88 -11.89 8.26
N SER A 20 4.08 -11.77 7.20
CA SER A 20 4.40 -12.30 5.87
C SER A 20 4.40 -11.16 4.86
N PRO A 21 5.49 -10.98 4.08
CA PRO A 21 5.47 -10.06 2.94
C PRO A 21 4.44 -10.54 1.92
N LEU A 22 3.81 -9.58 1.23
CA LEU A 22 2.84 -9.85 0.17
C LEU A 22 3.46 -9.53 -1.19
N SER A 23 3.35 -10.45 -2.14
CA SER A 23 3.76 -10.19 -3.51
C SER A 23 2.70 -9.37 -4.26
N LEU A 24 3.12 -8.68 -5.32
CA LEU A 24 2.20 -7.97 -6.20
C LEU A 24 1.17 -8.92 -6.84
N GLU A 25 1.56 -10.17 -7.11
CA GLU A 25 0.68 -11.20 -7.66
C GLU A 25 -0.44 -11.55 -6.68
N THR A 26 -0.12 -11.71 -5.39
CA THR A 26 -1.12 -11.93 -4.34
C THR A 26 -2.11 -10.77 -4.26
N LEU A 27 -1.62 -9.53 -4.34
CA LEU A 27 -2.48 -8.33 -4.32
C LEU A 27 -3.39 -8.25 -5.55
N LYS A 28 -2.91 -8.64 -6.74
CA LYS A 28 -3.69 -8.66 -7.98
C LYS A 28 -4.74 -9.77 -8.03
N ALA A 29 -4.46 -10.91 -7.39
CA ALA A 29 -5.38 -12.05 -7.35
C ALA A 29 -6.59 -11.81 -6.43
N ASP A 30 -6.46 -10.90 -5.46
CA ASP A 30 -7.51 -10.62 -4.50
C ASP A 30 -8.55 -9.61 -5.03
N ALA A 31 -9.83 -9.99 -5.00
CA ALA A 31 -10.92 -9.20 -5.58
C ALA A 31 -11.15 -7.84 -4.90
N VAL A 32 -10.80 -7.70 -3.61
CA VAL A 32 -10.93 -6.45 -2.85
C VAL A 32 -9.77 -5.51 -3.17
N LEU A 33 -8.60 -6.08 -3.45
CA LEU A 33 -7.35 -5.35 -3.62
C LEU A 33 -7.05 -5.00 -5.08
N LYS A 34 -7.53 -5.78 -6.06
CA LYS A 34 -7.29 -5.52 -7.49
C LYS A 34 -7.74 -4.14 -7.97
N GLU A 35 -8.74 -3.56 -7.30
CA GLU A 35 -9.32 -2.28 -7.65
C GLU A 35 -8.57 -1.08 -7.06
N MET A 36 -7.57 -1.31 -6.19
CA MET A 36 -6.87 -0.21 -5.51
C MET A 36 -6.00 0.61 -6.50
N PRO A 37 -5.78 1.91 -6.23
CA PRO A 37 -4.99 2.76 -7.11
C PRO A 37 -3.56 2.24 -7.32
N LEU A 38 -2.94 1.63 -6.30
CA LEU A 38 -1.60 1.04 -6.41
C LEU A 38 -1.47 0.01 -7.53
N ILE A 39 -2.52 -0.76 -7.81
CA ILE A 39 -2.52 -1.79 -8.86
C ILE A 39 -2.81 -1.18 -10.24
N LYS A 40 -3.69 -0.18 -10.30
CA LYS A 40 -4.13 0.45 -11.56
C LYS A 40 -3.19 1.56 -12.05
N GLN A 41 -2.52 2.26 -11.14
CA GLN A 41 -1.70 3.44 -11.41
C GLN A 41 -0.24 3.18 -11.05
N THR A 42 0.45 2.44 -11.92
CA THR A 42 1.82 1.94 -11.67
C THR A 42 2.88 3.03 -11.48
N ARG A 43 2.60 4.27 -11.85
CA ARG A 43 3.51 5.43 -11.70
C ARG A 43 3.22 6.29 -10.47
N LEU A 44 2.19 5.94 -9.68
CA LEU A 44 1.83 6.68 -8.48
C LEU A 44 2.41 5.98 -7.25
N SER A 45 3.35 6.64 -6.56
CA SER A 45 4.06 6.08 -5.40
C SER A 45 3.30 6.22 -4.07
N VAL A 46 2.40 7.19 -3.97
CA VAL A 46 1.57 7.43 -2.78
C VAL A 46 0.12 7.32 -3.18
N THR A 47 -0.57 6.32 -2.63
CA THR A 47 -1.95 6.02 -3.00
C THR A 47 -2.84 5.91 -1.75
N PRO A 48 -4.08 6.41 -1.78
CA PRO A 48 -5.02 6.18 -0.70
C PRO A 48 -5.46 4.72 -0.66
N LEU A 49 -5.74 4.22 0.54
CA LEU A 49 -6.36 2.90 0.76
C LEU A 49 -7.70 3.09 1.50
N THR A 50 -8.68 2.25 1.17
CA THR A 50 -9.90 2.16 1.97
C THR A 50 -9.66 1.32 3.23
N PRO A 51 -10.46 1.51 4.30
CA PRO A 51 -10.36 0.67 5.51
C PRO A 51 -10.49 -0.82 5.18
N LEU A 52 -11.39 -1.18 4.27
CA LEU A 52 -11.58 -2.57 3.84
C LEU A 52 -10.34 -3.16 3.17
N GLN A 53 -9.67 -2.39 2.31
CA GLN A 53 -8.42 -2.82 1.67
C GLN A 53 -7.30 -3.00 2.69
N PHE A 54 -7.21 -2.08 3.65
CA PHE A 54 -6.22 -2.14 4.72
C PHE A 54 -6.39 -3.39 5.59
N GLU A 55 -7.60 -3.66 6.08
CA GLU A 55 -7.91 -4.88 6.84
C GLU A 55 -7.62 -6.15 6.04
N ARG A 56 -7.88 -6.13 4.73
CA ARG A 56 -7.60 -7.27 3.86
C ARG A 56 -6.10 -7.54 3.73
N ILE A 57 -5.28 -6.50 3.62
CA ILE A 57 -3.80 -6.61 3.60
C ILE A 57 -3.28 -7.19 4.92
N LEU A 58 -3.81 -6.72 6.05
CA LEU A 58 -3.45 -7.25 7.37
C LEU A 58 -3.80 -8.74 7.49
N ALA A 59 -5.00 -9.13 7.06
CA ALA A 59 -5.43 -10.52 7.05
C ALA A 59 -4.54 -11.42 6.17
N LEU A 60 -4.23 -11.00 4.93
CA LEU A 60 -3.38 -11.76 4.01
C LEU A 60 -1.95 -11.90 4.52
N SER A 61 -1.41 -10.85 5.14
CA SER A 61 -0.08 -10.86 5.74
C SER A 61 -0.03 -11.55 7.10
N GLN A 62 -1.17 -12.04 7.60
CA GLN A 62 -1.34 -12.66 8.93
C GLN A 62 -0.93 -11.73 10.08
N THR A 63 -1.01 -10.42 9.84
CA THR A 63 -0.61 -9.36 10.76
C THR A 63 -1.83 -8.80 11.45
N LYS A 64 -1.74 -8.59 12.75
CA LYS A 64 -2.74 -7.85 13.53
C LYS A 64 -2.08 -6.59 14.04
N LEU A 65 -2.64 -5.43 13.73
CA LEU A 65 -2.24 -4.16 14.34
C LEU A 65 -2.87 -4.03 15.72
#